data_AF-A0A7X3C3R8-F1
#
_entry.id   AF-A0A7X3C3R8-F1
#
_cell.length_a   1.000
_cell.length_b   1.000
_cell.length_c   1.000
_cell.angle_alpha   90.00
_cell.angle_beta   90.00
_cell.angle_gamma   90.00
#
_symmetry.space_group_name_H-M   'P 1'
#
loop_
_entity.id
_entity.type
_entity.pdbx_description
1 polymer ?
#
loop_
_entity_poly.entity_id
_entity_poly.type
_entity_poly.pdbx_seq_one_letter_code
_entity_poly.pdbx_strand_id
1 'polypeptide(L)'
;MEAYQRTTTKVDALIINRATILSYQKTCDTMPDLVTSKAGVMRVVHRYQYFDTPELTTNHQQRSVKNLYIEADEGHIHKDAKGIQFGHLIVVHEGWRQVDRSHRQLVNKHTFGGVYGQKTETFWFSVLDYLSQNYDLATVQRIIVSGDGASWIKQGTAIIPKSQFVLDKFHTFKALTTIANELNVPKATLYRWVMEDKRHLFKDLLHERRDENGDSMDETMLERFTKSTRYIKRNWRAIQNQALVGFHGTNMEGQVSYVIADRMTSRPMCWSTVGANNMIHWRILKINGVNILAEIRRQRQAQHNTQKITELDERVLRQVPEFVSHIGVFSASFINHSALFNQINYNF
;
A
#
# COMPACT_ATOMS: atom_id res chain seq x y z
N MET A 1 28.49 -2.14 23.75
CA MET A 1 28.18 -3.07 22.65
C MET A 1 27.54 -4.29 23.28
N GLU A 2 26.34 -4.69 22.85
CA GLU A 2 25.73 -5.94 23.31
C GLU A 2 26.54 -7.14 22.83
N ALA A 3 26.68 -8.14 23.68
CA ALA A 3 27.70 -9.20 23.62
C ALA A 3 27.62 -10.19 22.43
N TYR A 4 26.68 -10.03 21.49
CA TYR A 4 26.50 -10.99 20.38
C TYR A 4 26.19 -10.36 19.00
N GLN A 5 26.25 -9.03 18.87
CA GLN A 5 25.94 -8.37 17.59
C GLN A 5 27.19 -8.23 16.71
N ARG A 6 27.48 -9.23 15.85
CA ARG A 6 28.62 -9.23 14.90
C ARG A 6 28.55 -8.18 13.78
N THR A 7 27.46 -7.42 13.66
CA THR A 7 27.23 -6.46 12.55
C THR A 7 26.88 -5.08 13.09
N THR A 8 27.56 -4.05 12.58
CA THR A 8 27.29 -2.65 12.93
C THR A 8 26.05 -2.15 12.17
N THR A 9 25.38 -1.10 12.69
CA THR A 9 24.26 -0.43 11.98
C THR A 9 24.61 -0.02 10.55
N LYS A 10 25.87 0.36 10.30
CA LYS A 10 26.39 0.69 8.97
C LYS A 10 26.38 -0.53 8.03
N VAL A 11 26.80 -1.70 8.53
CA VAL A 11 26.78 -2.95 7.75
C VAL A 11 25.35 -3.36 7.44
N ASP A 12 24.45 -3.30 8.43
CA ASP A 12 23.03 -3.60 8.22
C ASP A 12 22.43 -2.69 7.12
N ALA A 13 22.68 -1.37 7.19
CA ALA A 13 22.19 -0.42 6.20
C ALA A 13 22.68 -0.73 4.79
N LEU A 14 23.94 -1.15 4.65
CA LEU A 14 24.54 -1.49 3.37
C LEU A 14 23.94 -2.79 2.79
N ILE A 15 23.75 -3.81 3.64
CA ILE A 15 23.08 -5.07 3.27
C ILE A 15 21.65 -4.78 2.80
N ILE A 16 20.88 -3.99 3.55
CA ILE A 16 19.50 -3.64 3.20
C ILE A 16 19.47 -2.87 1.88
N ASN A 17 20.31 -1.85 1.72
CA ASN A 17 20.39 -1.07 0.48
C ASN A 17 20.58 -1.95 -0.76
N ARG A 18 21.45 -2.96 -0.69
CA ARG A 18 21.65 -3.91 -1.80
C ARG A 18 20.50 -4.89 -1.94
N ALA A 19 19.98 -5.42 -0.84
CA ALA A 19 18.87 -6.37 -0.83
C ALA A 19 17.56 -5.77 -1.39
N THR A 20 17.40 -4.44 -1.32
CA THR A 20 16.27 -3.76 -1.99
C THR A 20 16.29 -3.96 -3.49
N ILE A 21 17.45 -4.09 -4.14
CA ILE A 21 17.59 -4.22 -5.60
C ILE A 21 17.88 -5.68 -6.00
N LEU A 22 18.76 -6.34 -5.25
CA LEU A 22 19.30 -7.66 -5.60
C LEU A 22 18.62 -8.77 -4.79
N SER A 23 18.63 -9.99 -5.33
CA SER A 23 18.25 -11.18 -4.54
C SER A 23 19.18 -11.35 -3.33
N TYR A 24 18.74 -12.09 -2.31
CA TYR A 24 19.57 -12.32 -1.12
C TYR A 24 20.88 -13.03 -1.45
N GLN A 25 20.87 -13.97 -2.40
CA GLN A 25 22.10 -14.61 -2.87
C GLN A 25 23.03 -13.59 -3.54
N LYS A 26 22.53 -12.83 -4.53
CA LYS A 26 23.34 -11.80 -5.20
C LYS A 26 23.86 -10.73 -4.24
N THR A 27 23.08 -10.37 -3.23
CA THR A 27 23.52 -9.44 -2.18
C THR A 27 24.74 -10.02 -1.44
N CYS A 28 24.66 -11.28 -1.04
CA CYS A 28 25.75 -12.02 -0.43
C CYS A 28 26.99 -12.07 -1.34
N ASP A 29 26.81 -12.42 -2.61
CA ASP A 29 27.90 -12.55 -3.59
C ASP A 29 28.65 -11.23 -3.79
N THR A 30 27.97 -10.09 -3.65
CA THR A 30 28.60 -8.77 -3.77
C THR A 30 29.30 -8.29 -2.48
N MET A 31 29.13 -8.99 -1.36
CA MET A 31 29.60 -8.58 -0.02
C MET A 31 30.13 -9.76 0.82
N PRO A 32 31.01 -10.63 0.28
CA PRO A 32 31.41 -11.87 0.95
C PRO A 32 32.07 -11.64 2.31
N ASP A 33 32.78 -10.52 2.49
CA ASP A 33 33.47 -10.17 3.75
C ASP A 33 32.51 -9.70 4.87
N LEU A 34 31.28 -9.32 4.52
CA LEU A 34 30.31 -8.72 5.46
C LEU A 34 29.13 -9.64 5.77
N VAL A 35 28.75 -10.51 4.82
CA VAL A 35 27.67 -11.49 4.99
C VAL A 35 27.98 -12.74 4.19
N THR A 36 27.93 -13.89 4.86
CA THR A 36 28.40 -15.17 4.31
C THR A 36 27.28 -16.08 3.81
N SER A 37 26.02 -15.65 3.92
CA SER A 37 24.88 -16.44 3.42
C SER A 37 23.65 -15.60 3.09
N LYS A 38 22.83 -16.10 2.16
CA LYS A 38 21.48 -15.56 1.89
C LYS A 38 20.60 -15.48 3.14
N ALA A 39 20.75 -16.43 4.07
CA ALA A 39 20.03 -16.44 5.35
C ALA A 39 20.51 -15.30 6.27
N GLY A 40 21.78 -14.92 6.21
CA GLY A 40 22.31 -13.74 6.88
C GLY A 40 21.66 -12.45 6.37
N VAL A 41 21.56 -12.28 5.05
CA VAL A 41 20.88 -11.15 4.43
C VAL A 41 19.41 -11.08 4.86
N MET A 42 18.70 -12.21 4.78
CA MET A 42 17.30 -12.32 5.22
C MET A 42 17.13 -11.87 6.67
N ARG A 43 17.97 -12.35 7.60
CA ARG A 43 17.90 -11.96 9.02
C ARG A 43 18.08 -10.46 9.23
N VAL A 44 18.94 -9.81 8.45
CA VAL A 44 19.13 -8.35 8.52
C VAL A 44 17.87 -7.62 8.04
N VAL A 45 17.27 -8.05 6.93
CA VAL A 45 16.00 -7.47 6.42
C VAL A 45 14.85 -7.65 7.41
N HIS A 46 14.76 -8.81 8.06
CA HIS A 46 13.67 -9.15 8.98
C HIS A 46 13.77 -8.45 10.34
N ARG A 47 14.97 -7.98 10.73
CA ARG A 47 15.27 -7.44 12.06
C ARG A 47 14.50 -6.16 12.40
N TYR A 48 14.12 -5.39 11.39
CA TYR A 48 13.59 -4.04 11.52
C TYR A 48 12.13 -4.04 11.10
N GLN A 49 11.23 -3.67 12.00
CA GLN A 49 9.77 -3.79 11.81
C GLN A 49 9.00 -2.50 12.14
N TYR A 50 9.69 -1.45 12.61
CA TYR A 50 9.03 -0.24 13.06
C TYR A 50 9.07 0.85 11.98
N PHE A 51 8.13 0.81 11.05
CA PHE A 51 8.08 1.72 9.89
C PHE A 51 6.95 2.76 9.96
N ASP A 52 6.04 2.65 10.92
CA ASP A 52 4.82 3.46 11.04
C ASP A 52 5.06 4.86 11.61
N THR A 53 6.17 5.50 11.24
CA THR A 53 6.41 6.88 11.63
C THR A 53 6.94 7.61 10.41
N PRO A 54 6.13 8.51 9.79
CA PRO A 54 6.68 9.53 8.92
C PRO A 54 7.85 10.18 9.67
N GLU A 55 9.00 10.37 9.01
CA GLU A 55 10.03 11.22 9.58
C GLU A 55 9.37 12.56 9.90
N LEU A 56 9.22 12.83 11.20
CA LEU A 56 8.80 14.12 11.73
C LEU A 56 9.88 15.10 11.32
N THR A 57 9.74 15.68 10.14
CA THR A 57 10.50 16.86 9.79
C THR A 57 9.87 18.01 10.55
N THR A 58 10.36 18.22 11.77
CA THR A 58 9.86 19.17 12.77
C THR A 58 9.97 20.64 12.35
N ASN A 59 10.22 20.94 11.07
CA ASN A 59 10.47 22.28 10.56
C ASN A 59 9.99 22.52 9.11
N HIS A 60 9.05 21.72 8.58
CA HIS A 60 8.46 22.03 7.27
C HIS A 60 7.16 22.81 7.40
N GLN A 61 7.09 23.97 6.73
CA GLN A 61 5.84 24.68 6.49
C GLN A 61 4.92 23.77 5.67
N GLN A 62 3.68 23.61 6.12
CA GLN A 62 2.65 22.88 5.37
C GLN A 62 2.48 23.47 3.97
N ARG A 63 2.30 22.60 2.99
CA ARG A 63 2.08 23.01 1.60
C ARG A 63 0.60 23.38 1.38
N SER A 64 0.36 24.49 0.70
CA SER A 64 -0.98 24.90 0.29
C SER A 64 -1.21 24.56 -1.18
N VAL A 65 -2.13 23.65 -1.45
CA VAL A 65 -2.45 23.20 -2.82
C VAL A 65 -3.96 23.09 -3.00
N LYS A 66 -4.44 23.31 -4.22
CA LYS A 66 -5.89 23.20 -4.52
C LYS A 66 -6.35 21.76 -4.64
N ASN A 67 -5.53 20.91 -5.26
CA ASN A 67 -5.87 19.51 -5.55
C ASN A 67 -4.76 18.57 -5.07
N LEU A 68 -5.17 17.44 -4.50
CA LEU A 68 -4.28 16.32 -4.20
C LEU A 68 -4.79 15.05 -4.90
N TYR A 69 -3.86 14.16 -5.17
CA TYR A 69 -4.13 12.91 -5.85
C TYR A 69 -3.56 11.78 -5.01
N ILE A 70 -4.38 10.74 -4.83
CA ILE A 70 -4.02 9.51 -4.14
C ILE A 70 -4.31 8.36 -5.09
N GLU A 71 -3.27 7.65 -5.49
CA GLU A 71 -3.37 6.48 -6.35
C GLU A 71 -3.11 5.22 -5.52
N ALA A 72 -3.95 4.19 -5.66
CA ALA A 72 -3.88 2.99 -4.84
C ALA A 72 -4.09 1.72 -5.68
N ASP A 73 -3.35 0.66 -5.34
CA ASP A 73 -3.40 -0.65 -5.98
C ASP A 73 -2.63 -1.69 -5.14
N GLU A 74 -2.66 -2.95 -5.55
CA GLU A 74 -2.05 -4.08 -4.84
C GLU A 74 -1.17 -4.96 -5.74
N GLY A 75 -0.08 -5.46 -5.18
CA GLY A 75 0.77 -6.47 -5.79
C GLY A 75 0.52 -7.87 -5.21
N HIS A 76 0.43 -8.88 -6.07
CA HIS A 76 0.30 -10.28 -5.67
C HIS A 76 1.65 -10.90 -5.35
N ILE A 77 1.91 -11.22 -4.09
CA ILE A 77 3.18 -11.81 -3.62
C ILE A 77 2.94 -13.27 -3.23
N HIS A 78 3.72 -14.19 -3.80
CA HIS A 78 3.63 -15.60 -3.41
C HIS A 78 4.19 -15.81 -2.00
N LYS A 79 3.44 -16.55 -1.17
CA LYS A 79 3.88 -16.94 0.16
C LYS A 79 4.87 -18.11 0.09
N ASP A 80 5.67 -18.28 1.13
CA ASP A 80 6.51 -19.48 1.38
C ASP A 80 5.66 -20.71 1.70
N ALA A 81 4.52 -20.52 2.34
CA ALA A 81 3.41 -21.47 2.35
C ALA A 81 2.58 -21.39 1.04
N LYS A 82 1.66 -22.34 0.83
CA LYS A 82 0.68 -22.23 -0.26
C LYS A 82 -0.16 -20.96 -0.07
N GLY A 83 -0.23 -20.10 -1.09
CA GLY A 83 -1.13 -18.94 -1.13
C GLY A 83 -0.49 -17.68 -1.69
N ILE A 84 -1.32 -16.63 -1.75
CA ILE A 84 -0.95 -15.29 -2.20
C ILE A 84 -1.22 -14.31 -1.05
N GLN A 85 -0.33 -13.35 -0.87
CA GLN A 85 -0.54 -12.19 0.00
C GLN A 85 -0.50 -10.90 -0.83
N PHE A 86 -1.22 -9.88 -0.37
CA PHE A 86 -1.30 -8.60 -1.06
C PHE A 86 -0.34 -7.59 -0.44
N GLY A 87 0.59 -7.08 -1.24
CA GLY A 87 1.35 -5.88 -0.93
C GLY A 87 0.53 -4.67 -1.37
N HIS A 88 0.02 -3.90 -0.42
CA HIS A 88 -0.79 -2.71 -0.71
C HIS A 88 0.14 -1.54 -0.99
N LEU A 89 -0.23 -0.68 -1.93
CA LEU A 89 0.53 0.50 -2.29
C LEU A 89 -0.40 1.70 -2.42
N ILE A 90 -0.01 2.83 -1.83
CA ILE A 90 -0.68 4.13 -2.00
C ILE A 90 0.38 5.16 -2.38
N VAL A 91 0.07 6.02 -3.34
CA VAL A 91 0.94 7.12 -3.77
C VAL A 91 0.17 8.43 -3.69
N VAL A 92 0.67 9.36 -2.88
CA VAL A 92 0.15 10.73 -2.75
C VAL A 92 1.01 11.68 -3.60
N HIS A 93 0.39 12.58 -4.35
CA HIS A 93 1.10 13.60 -5.13
C HIS A 93 0.22 14.82 -5.46
N GLU A 94 0.86 15.88 -5.96
CA GLU A 94 0.22 17.17 -6.32
C GLU A 94 -0.13 17.27 -7.81
N GLY A 95 -0.22 16.13 -8.49
CA GLY A 95 -0.34 16.04 -9.96
C GLY A 95 1.00 15.76 -10.63
N TRP A 96 1.18 16.25 -11.86
CA TRP A 96 2.38 16.00 -12.66
C TRP A 96 2.88 17.27 -13.32
N ARG A 97 4.19 17.30 -13.59
CA ARG A 97 4.84 18.29 -14.45
C ARG A 97 5.42 17.63 -15.69
N GLN A 98 5.33 18.30 -16.83
CA GLN A 98 5.99 17.86 -18.05
C GLN A 98 7.50 18.09 -17.88
N VAL A 99 8.31 17.05 -18.09
CA VAL A 99 9.78 17.15 -18.06
C VAL A 99 10.32 17.33 -19.47
N ASP A 100 9.84 16.52 -20.42
CA ASP A 100 10.12 16.63 -21.86
C ASP A 100 8.92 16.13 -22.68
N ARG A 101 9.04 15.93 -23.99
CA ARG A 101 7.90 15.53 -24.86
C ARG A 101 7.23 14.21 -24.44
N SER A 102 7.98 13.27 -23.87
CA SER A 102 7.49 11.92 -23.52
C SER A 102 7.40 11.67 -22.02
N HIS A 103 8.09 12.47 -21.20
CA HIS A 103 8.22 12.20 -19.78
C HIS A 103 7.44 13.19 -18.91
N ARG A 104 6.61 12.62 -18.04
CA ARG A 104 5.89 13.32 -16.97
C ARG A 104 6.42 12.83 -15.64
N GLN A 105 6.56 13.76 -14.70
CA GLN A 105 7.00 13.46 -13.35
C GLN A 105 5.94 13.88 -12.35
N LEU A 106 5.61 13.00 -11.40
CA LEU A 106 4.73 13.33 -10.28
C LEU A 106 5.40 14.37 -9.37
N VAL A 107 4.62 15.40 -9.01
CA VAL A 107 5.11 16.49 -8.15
C VAL A 107 4.88 16.12 -6.69
N ASN A 108 5.91 16.29 -5.86
CA ASN A 108 5.87 16.04 -4.42
C ASN A 108 5.30 14.66 -4.05
N LYS A 109 5.71 13.65 -4.81
CA LYS A 109 5.29 12.25 -4.66
C LYS A 109 5.74 11.69 -3.30
N HIS A 110 4.83 11.05 -2.59
CA HIS A 110 5.12 10.23 -1.42
C HIS A 110 4.43 8.87 -1.55
N THR A 111 5.17 7.80 -1.32
CA THR A 111 4.68 6.42 -1.46
C THR A 111 4.54 5.77 -0.09
N PHE A 112 3.45 5.03 0.10
CA PHE A 112 3.17 4.18 1.25
C PHE A 112 2.91 2.76 0.77
N GLY A 113 3.17 1.77 1.61
CA GLY A 113 2.84 0.40 1.26
C GLY A 113 3.42 -0.59 2.25
N GLY A 114 2.85 -1.79 2.22
CA GLY A 114 3.14 -2.84 3.19
C GLY A 114 2.14 -3.99 3.04
N VAL A 115 2.22 -4.96 3.95
CA VAL A 115 1.29 -6.08 4.02
C VAL A 115 0.34 -5.86 5.19
N TYR A 116 -0.89 -5.43 4.89
CA TYR A 116 -1.88 -5.05 5.92
C TYR A 116 -2.92 -6.13 6.22
N GLY A 117 -3.00 -7.19 5.41
CA GLY A 117 -4.05 -8.21 5.57
C GLY A 117 -5.43 -7.58 5.58
N GLN A 118 -6.18 -7.75 6.67
CA GLN A 118 -7.51 -7.15 6.86
C GLN A 118 -7.46 -5.74 7.50
N LYS A 119 -6.30 -5.26 7.93
CA LYS A 119 -6.12 -3.97 8.63
C LYS A 119 -5.85 -2.83 7.63
N THR A 120 -6.60 -2.76 6.54
CA THR A 120 -6.41 -1.72 5.52
C THR A 120 -6.86 -0.33 5.97
N GLU A 121 -7.67 -0.25 7.02
CA GLU A 121 -8.07 1.02 7.64
C GLU A 121 -6.90 1.76 8.29
N THR A 122 -6.04 1.06 9.06
CA THR A 122 -4.85 1.67 9.68
C THR A 122 -3.88 2.21 8.64
N PHE A 123 -3.83 1.57 7.46
CA PHE A 123 -3.06 2.05 6.31
C PHE A 123 -3.56 3.42 5.83
N TRP A 124 -4.88 3.60 5.70
CA TRP A 124 -5.47 4.88 5.32
C TRP A 124 -5.33 5.96 6.38
N PHE A 125 -5.40 5.62 7.68
CA PHE A 125 -5.09 6.58 8.74
C PHE A 125 -3.65 7.09 8.66
N SER A 126 -2.69 6.22 8.33
CA SER A 126 -1.29 6.65 8.10
C SER A 126 -1.17 7.67 6.96
N VAL A 127 -1.97 7.51 5.91
CA VAL A 127 -2.06 8.47 4.80
C VAL A 127 -2.70 9.78 5.27
N LEU A 128 -3.76 9.72 6.08
CA LEU A 128 -4.41 10.90 6.65
C LEU A 128 -3.46 11.69 7.56
N ASP A 129 -2.69 11.00 8.39
CA ASP A 129 -1.69 11.61 9.27
C ASP A 129 -0.62 12.34 8.46
N TYR A 130 -0.10 11.69 7.40
CA TYR A 130 0.83 12.34 6.48
C TYR A 130 0.22 13.60 5.85
N LEU A 131 -1.01 13.51 5.33
CA LEU A 131 -1.69 14.65 4.72
C LEU A 131 -1.84 15.82 5.70
N SER A 132 -2.27 15.53 6.92
CA SER A 132 -2.49 16.52 7.98
C SER A 132 -1.18 17.17 8.44
N GLN A 133 -0.06 16.45 8.37
CA GLN A 133 1.25 16.99 8.73
C GLN A 133 1.89 17.80 7.60
N ASN A 134 1.65 17.44 6.34
CA ASN A 134 2.39 17.97 5.19
C ASN A 134 1.63 19.02 4.37
N TYR A 135 0.31 19.12 4.54
CA TYR A 135 -0.55 20.01 3.76
C TYR A 135 -1.51 20.79 4.64
N ASP A 136 -1.77 22.04 4.24
CA ASP A 136 -2.87 22.81 4.78
C ASP A 136 -4.17 22.32 4.13
N LEU A 137 -4.83 21.38 4.79
CA LEU A 137 -6.07 20.76 4.31
C LEU A 137 -7.25 21.75 4.20
N ALA A 138 -7.16 22.94 4.80
CA ALA A 138 -8.17 23.97 4.59
C ALA A 138 -8.13 24.51 3.15
N THR A 139 -6.92 24.65 2.58
CA THR A 139 -6.71 25.14 1.20
C THR A 139 -7.05 24.12 0.13
N VAL A 140 -7.00 22.82 0.48
CA VAL A 140 -7.35 21.73 -0.44
C VAL A 140 -8.83 21.76 -0.75
N GLN A 141 -9.18 21.90 -2.03
CA GLN A 141 -10.57 21.91 -2.50
C GLN A 141 -11.06 20.49 -2.80
N ARG A 142 -10.17 19.64 -3.34
CA ARG A 142 -10.50 18.27 -3.72
C ARG A 142 -9.30 17.34 -3.55
N ILE A 143 -9.59 16.13 -3.09
CA ILE A 143 -8.67 15.00 -3.13
C ILE A 143 -9.26 13.95 -4.09
N ILE A 144 -8.50 13.54 -5.10
CA ILE A 144 -8.93 12.47 -6.01
C ILE A 144 -8.26 11.18 -5.57
N VAL A 145 -9.07 10.19 -5.18
CA VAL A 145 -8.60 8.84 -4.87
C VAL A 145 -8.87 7.97 -6.09
N SER A 146 -7.86 7.30 -6.63
CA SER A 146 -8.02 6.44 -7.80
C SER A 146 -7.39 5.06 -7.63
N GLY A 147 -8.00 4.06 -8.25
CA GLY A 147 -7.55 2.67 -8.19
C GLY A 147 -8.56 1.71 -8.83
N ASP A 148 -8.35 0.42 -8.63
CA ASP A 148 -9.08 -0.69 -9.27
C ASP A 148 -10.53 -0.90 -8.75
N GLY A 149 -10.94 -0.13 -7.76
CA GLY A 149 -12.27 -0.20 -7.16
C GLY A 149 -12.46 -1.35 -6.16
N ALA A 150 -11.37 -1.94 -5.66
CA ALA A 150 -11.36 -2.77 -4.47
C ALA A 150 -12.00 -2.05 -3.27
N SER A 151 -12.61 -2.82 -2.37
CA SER A 151 -13.32 -2.27 -1.20
C SER A 151 -12.39 -1.50 -0.28
N TRP A 152 -11.16 -1.98 -0.08
CA TRP A 152 -10.17 -1.31 0.77
C TRP A 152 -9.74 0.04 0.20
N ILE A 153 -9.69 0.21 -1.14
CA ILE A 153 -9.38 1.50 -1.75
C ILE A 153 -10.54 2.47 -1.55
N LYS A 154 -11.77 2.00 -1.77
CA LYS A 154 -12.97 2.83 -1.58
C LYS A 154 -13.14 3.26 -0.13
N GLN A 155 -12.77 2.41 0.83
CA GLN A 155 -12.75 2.76 2.26
C GLN A 155 -11.91 4.02 2.53
N GLY A 156 -10.83 4.24 1.77
CA GLY A 156 -10.03 5.46 1.85
C GLY A 156 -10.86 6.74 1.68
N THR A 157 -11.92 6.72 0.88
CA THR A 157 -12.78 7.91 0.71
C THR A 157 -13.68 8.22 1.90
N ALA A 158 -13.90 7.25 2.80
CA ALA A 158 -14.59 7.50 4.06
C ALA A 158 -13.66 8.13 5.12
N ILE A 159 -12.34 7.89 5.00
CA ILE A 159 -11.33 8.36 5.96
C ILE A 159 -10.72 9.70 5.52
N ILE A 160 -10.43 9.85 4.23
CA ILE A 160 -9.79 11.04 3.68
C ILE A 160 -10.86 12.11 3.37
N PRO A 161 -10.82 13.29 4.01
CA PRO A 161 -11.81 14.34 3.78
C PRO A 161 -11.71 14.92 2.37
N LYS A 162 -12.83 15.48 1.87
CA LYS A 162 -12.92 16.12 0.54
C LYS A 162 -12.51 15.19 -0.62
N SER A 163 -12.57 13.87 -0.40
CA SER A 163 -12.13 12.89 -1.36
C SER A 163 -13.23 12.43 -2.32
N GLN A 164 -12.87 12.14 -3.56
CA GLN A 164 -13.77 11.56 -4.56
C GLN A 164 -13.08 10.38 -5.24
N PHE A 165 -13.77 9.24 -5.28
CA PHE A 165 -13.23 8.04 -5.90
C PHE A 165 -13.40 8.06 -7.43
N VAL A 166 -12.32 7.76 -8.16
CA VAL A 166 -12.28 7.58 -9.61
C VAL A 166 -11.79 6.17 -9.92
N LEU A 167 -12.54 5.41 -10.72
CA LEU A 167 -12.04 4.13 -11.19
C LEU A 167 -10.93 4.37 -12.22
N ASP A 168 -9.79 3.69 -12.08
CA ASP A 168 -8.72 3.86 -13.05
C ASP A 168 -9.12 3.38 -14.47
N LYS A 169 -8.46 3.97 -15.47
CA LYS A 169 -8.78 3.72 -16.87
C LYS A 169 -8.35 2.33 -17.33
N PHE A 170 -7.25 1.79 -16.80
CA PHE A 170 -6.75 0.49 -17.21
C PHE A 170 -7.75 -0.62 -16.89
N HIS A 171 -8.21 -0.71 -15.63
CA HIS A 171 -9.18 -1.71 -15.20
C HIS A 171 -10.56 -1.49 -15.85
N THR A 172 -10.96 -0.23 -16.05
CA THR A 172 -12.16 0.10 -16.84
C THR A 172 -12.07 -0.51 -18.24
N PHE A 173 -11.00 -0.22 -18.98
CA PHE A 173 -10.87 -0.70 -20.35
C PHE A 173 -10.61 -2.20 -20.43
N LYS A 174 -9.96 -2.81 -19.44
CA LYS A 174 -9.80 -4.27 -19.35
C LYS A 174 -11.15 -4.98 -19.26
N ALA A 175 -12.03 -4.51 -18.37
CA ALA A 175 -13.37 -5.05 -18.23
C ALA A 175 -14.24 -4.78 -19.47
N LEU A 176 -14.22 -3.56 -20.00
CA LEU A 176 -14.98 -3.22 -21.21
C LEU A 176 -14.48 -3.99 -22.45
N THR A 177 -13.18 -4.28 -22.57
CA THR A 177 -12.64 -5.09 -23.67
C THR A 177 -13.19 -6.51 -23.61
N THR A 178 -13.26 -7.09 -22.40
CA THR A 178 -13.84 -8.43 -22.22
C THR A 178 -15.31 -8.47 -22.66
N ILE A 179 -16.09 -7.46 -22.28
CA ILE A 179 -17.52 -7.35 -22.64
C ILE A 179 -17.69 -7.09 -24.14
N ALA A 180 -16.89 -6.18 -24.70
CA ALA A 180 -16.94 -5.80 -26.11
C ALA A 180 -16.64 -6.99 -27.03
N ASN A 181 -15.63 -7.80 -26.70
CA ASN A 181 -15.27 -8.98 -27.48
C ASN A 181 -16.39 -10.02 -27.45
N GLU A 182 -17.01 -10.25 -26.29
CA GLU A 182 -18.10 -11.23 -26.16
C GLU A 182 -19.36 -10.80 -26.93
N LEU A 183 -19.69 -9.52 -26.88
CA LEU A 183 -20.86 -8.95 -27.55
C LEU A 183 -20.60 -8.60 -29.02
N ASN A 184 -19.36 -8.73 -29.50
CA ASN A 184 -18.92 -8.28 -30.82
C ASN A 184 -19.32 -6.82 -31.12
N VAL A 185 -19.17 -5.93 -30.12
CA VAL A 185 -19.47 -4.49 -30.25
C VAL A 185 -18.23 -3.63 -30.00
N PRO A 186 -18.18 -2.39 -30.52
CA PRO A 186 -17.07 -1.49 -30.22
C PRO A 186 -17.00 -1.14 -28.73
N LYS A 187 -15.84 -1.37 -28.10
CA LYS A 187 -15.54 -0.94 -26.72
C LYS A 187 -15.84 0.54 -26.47
N ALA A 188 -15.57 1.38 -27.47
CA ALA A 188 -15.83 2.83 -27.39
C ALA A 188 -17.32 3.15 -27.22
N THR A 189 -18.21 2.37 -27.84
CA THR A 189 -19.67 2.52 -27.67
C THR A 189 -20.07 2.24 -26.23
N LEU A 190 -19.58 1.14 -25.66
CA LEU A 190 -19.85 0.78 -24.26
C LEU A 190 -19.31 1.85 -23.30
N TYR A 191 -18.09 2.33 -23.51
CA TYR A 191 -17.50 3.39 -22.70
C TYR A 191 -18.34 4.68 -22.77
N ARG A 192 -18.74 5.10 -23.98
CA ARG A 192 -19.60 6.28 -24.18
C ARG A 192 -20.91 6.14 -23.42
N TRP A 193 -21.57 4.98 -23.48
CA TRP A 193 -22.80 4.75 -22.72
C TRP A 193 -22.60 4.87 -21.20
N VAL A 194 -21.45 4.43 -20.67
CA VAL A 194 -21.11 4.67 -19.26
C VAL A 194 -20.99 6.16 -18.98
N MET A 195 -20.24 6.90 -19.80
CA MET A 195 -20.02 8.33 -19.62
C MET A 195 -21.32 9.14 -19.71
N GLU A 196 -22.21 8.79 -20.64
CA GLU A 196 -23.51 9.46 -20.89
C GLU A 196 -24.67 8.93 -20.01
N ASP A 197 -24.38 8.08 -19.03
CA ASP A 197 -25.36 7.44 -18.12
C ASP A 197 -26.48 6.64 -18.84
N LYS A 198 -26.17 6.06 -20.01
CA LYS A 198 -27.08 5.21 -20.80
C LYS A 198 -27.14 3.78 -20.26
N ARG A 199 -27.50 3.64 -18.98
CA ARG A 199 -27.57 2.34 -18.27
C ARG A 199 -28.57 1.36 -18.89
N HIS A 200 -29.66 1.86 -19.47
CA HIS A 200 -30.69 1.03 -20.11
C HIS A 200 -30.11 0.34 -21.35
N LEU A 201 -29.52 1.09 -22.30
CA LEU A 201 -28.87 0.52 -23.48
C LEU A 201 -27.83 -0.54 -23.12
N PHE A 202 -27.01 -0.27 -22.10
CA PHE A 202 -26.03 -1.24 -21.62
C PHE A 202 -26.67 -2.49 -21.04
N LYS A 203 -27.82 -2.39 -20.36
CA LYS A 203 -28.53 -3.56 -19.82
C LYS A 203 -29.23 -4.34 -20.94
N ASP A 204 -29.92 -3.66 -21.83
CA ASP A 204 -30.72 -4.29 -22.89
C ASP A 204 -29.81 -5.13 -23.80
N LEU A 205 -28.65 -4.60 -24.20
CA LEU A 205 -27.64 -5.33 -24.96
C LEU A 205 -27.14 -6.60 -24.24
N LEU A 206 -27.02 -6.56 -22.90
CA LEU A 206 -26.59 -7.73 -22.12
C LEU A 206 -27.69 -8.77 -22.00
N HIS A 207 -28.96 -8.36 -22.04
CA HIS A 207 -30.11 -9.26 -22.03
C HIS A 207 -30.24 -9.97 -23.37
N GLU A 208 -30.23 -9.22 -24.47
CA GLU A 208 -30.26 -9.75 -25.84
C GLU A 208 -29.20 -10.84 -26.04
N ARG A 209 -27.94 -10.57 -25.66
CA ARG A 209 -26.87 -11.57 -25.80
C ARG A 209 -27.08 -12.84 -24.96
N ARG A 210 -27.65 -12.72 -23.76
CA ARG A 210 -27.94 -13.88 -22.90
C ARG A 210 -29.02 -14.75 -23.50
N ASP A 211 -30.04 -14.14 -24.08
CA ASP A 211 -31.17 -14.84 -24.69
C ASP A 211 -30.74 -15.54 -26.00
N GLU A 212 -29.85 -14.93 -26.79
CA GLU A 212 -29.37 -15.50 -28.05
C GLU A 212 -28.41 -16.70 -27.88
N ASN A 213 -27.68 -16.77 -26.76
CA ASN A 213 -26.47 -17.61 -26.68
C ASN A 213 -26.31 -18.36 -25.35
N GLY A 214 -27.36 -18.44 -24.54
CA GLY A 214 -27.35 -19.01 -23.19
C GLY A 214 -26.67 -20.38 -23.06
N ASP A 215 -26.68 -21.19 -24.13
CA ASP A 215 -26.11 -22.54 -24.17
C ASP A 215 -24.80 -22.68 -24.98
N SER A 216 -24.31 -21.61 -25.62
CA SER A 216 -23.14 -21.68 -26.54
C SER A 216 -21.82 -21.21 -25.93
N MET A 217 -21.86 -20.53 -24.79
CA MET A 217 -20.66 -20.03 -24.11
C MET A 217 -20.08 -21.09 -23.18
N ASP A 218 -18.78 -21.34 -23.31
CA ASP A 218 -18.02 -22.09 -22.30
C ASP A 218 -18.14 -21.42 -20.92
N GLU A 219 -18.17 -22.23 -19.86
CA GLU A 219 -18.37 -21.81 -18.47
C GLU A 219 -17.35 -20.75 -18.04
N THR A 220 -16.08 -20.90 -18.46
CA THR A 220 -15.01 -19.95 -18.15
C THR A 220 -15.27 -18.58 -18.78
N MET A 221 -15.74 -18.56 -20.02
CA MET A 221 -16.07 -17.32 -20.73
C MET A 221 -17.28 -16.63 -20.10
N LEU A 222 -18.32 -17.40 -19.76
CA LEU A 222 -19.51 -16.90 -19.08
C LEU A 222 -19.17 -16.28 -17.72
N GLU A 223 -18.27 -16.91 -16.97
CA GLU A 223 -17.82 -16.39 -15.69
C GLU A 223 -17.06 -15.06 -15.85
N ARG A 224 -16.11 -15.00 -16.80
CA ARG A 224 -15.34 -13.78 -17.10
C ARG A 224 -16.22 -12.62 -17.58
N PHE A 225 -17.17 -12.92 -18.47
CA PHE A 225 -18.13 -11.95 -18.98
C PHE A 225 -19.04 -11.43 -17.87
N THR A 226 -19.57 -12.33 -17.03
CA THR A 226 -20.43 -11.97 -15.89
C THR A 226 -19.68 -11.13 -14.86
N LYS A 227 -18.44 -11.52 -14.52
CA LYS A 227 -17.57 -10.75 -13.61
C LYS A 227 -17.31 -9.34 -14.15
N SER A 228 -16.92 -9.21 -15.42
CA SER A 228 -16.64 -7.92 -16.06
C SER A 228 -17.88 -7.02 -16.12
N THR A 229 -19.03 -7.60 -16.48
CA THR A 229 -20.32 -6.90 -16.50
C THR A 229 -20.70 -6.38 -15.11
N ARG A 230 -20.61 -7.22 -14.08
CA ARG A 230 -20.88 -6.83 -12.70
C ARG A 230 -19.92 -5.73 -12.24
N TYR A 231 -18.64 -5.84 -12.61
CA TYR A 231 -17.62 -4.86 -12.28
C TYR A 231 -17.91 -3.47 -12.86
N ILE A 232 -18.28 -3.37 -14.15
CA ILE A 232 -18.69 -2.10 -14.77
C ILE A 232 -19.94 -1.54 -14.10
N LYS A 233 -20.97 -2.37 -13.89
CA LYS A 233 -22.22 -1.95 -13.22
C LYS A 233 -21.96 -1.39 -11.81
N ARG A 234 -21.12 -2.06 -11.02
CA ARG A 234 -20.74 -1.67 -9.66
C ARG A 234 -19.96 -0.36 -9.62
N ASN A 235 -19.10 -0.12 -10.61
CA ASN A 235 -18.22 1.05 -10.65
C ASN A 235 -18.71 2.17 -11.57
N TRP A 236 -19.95 2.12 -12.05
CA TRP A 236 -20.46 3.04 -13.07
C TRP A 236 -20.21 4.53 -12.78
N ARG A 237 -20.58 5.00 -11.58
CA ARG A 237 -20.35 6.41 -11.17
C ARG A 237 -18.85 6.72 -11.04
N ALA A 238 -18.05 5.77 -10.54
CA ALA A 238 -16.60 5.95 -10.44
C ALA A 238 -15.91 6.01 -11.81
N ILE A 239 -16.45 5.33 -12.83
CA ILE A 239 -16.00 5.45 -14.22
C ILE A 239 -16.36 6.83 -14.77
N GLN A 240 -17.58 7.31 -14.53
CA GLN A 240 -17.98 8.67 -14.93
C GLN A 240 -17.09 9.76 -14.31
N ASN A 241 -16.63 9.55 -13.08
CA ASN A 241 -15.70 10.45 -12.41
C ASN A 241 -14.33 10.56 -13.13
N GLN A 242 -14.03 9.73 -14.14
CA GLN A 242 -12.86 9.92 -15.01
C GLN A 242 -12.93 11.23 -15.83
N ALA A 243 -14.09 11.85 -15.94
CA ALA A 243 -14.27 13.18 -16.54
C ALA A 243 -14.10 14.34 -15.54
N LEU A 244 -13.79 14.06 -14.26
CA LEU A 244 -13.53 15.12 -13.28
C LEU A 244 -12.38 16.01 -13.74
N VAL A 245 -12.60 17.32 -13.67
CA VAL A 245 -11.57 18.32 -13.98
C VAL A 245 -10.34 18.08 -13.10
N GLY A 246 -9.18 18.00 -13.75
CA GLY A 246 -7.89 17.75 -13.10
C GLY A 246 -7.51 16.28 -12.97
N PHE A 247 -8.40 15.31 -13.25
CA PHE A 247 -8.00 13.90 -13.30
C PHE A 247 -7.27 13.58 -14.61
N HIS A 248 -6.06 13.04 -14.50
CA HIS A 248 -5.20 12.77 -15.66
C HIS A 248 -4.89 11.28 -15.90
N GLY A 249 -5.45 10.40 -15.07
CA GLY A 249 -5.15 8.96 -15.07
C GLY A 249 -4.53 8.51 -13.76
N THR A 250 -4.17 7.23 -13.73
CA THR A 250 -3.59 6.52 -12.58
C THR A 250 -2.40 5.72 -13.13
N ASN A 251 -1.26 5.76 -12.45
CA ASN A 251 -0.02 5.12 -12.88
C ASN A 251 0.41 3.97 -11.95
N MET A 252 -0.56 3.27 -11.35
CA MET A 252 -0.26 2.26 -10.34
C MET A 252 0.37 0.99 -10.89
N GLU A 253 0.12 0.57 -12.13
CA GLU A 253 0.83 -0.57 -12.71
C GLU A 253 2.35 -0.37 -12.70
N GLY A 254 2.80 0.85 -13.06
CA GLY A 254 4.19 1.23 -13.01
C GLY A 254 4.73 1.28 -11.57
N GLN A 255 3.93 1.80 -10.63
CA GLN A 255 4.33 1.84 -9.22
C GLN A 255 4.41 0.43 -8.61
N VAL A 256 3.42 -0.44 -8.81
CA VAL A 256 3.41 -1.83 -8.33
C VAL A 256 4.55 -2.62 -8.97
N SER A 257 4.77 -2.46 -10.28
CA SER A 257 5.88 -3.09 -10.98
C SER A 257 7.22 -2.67 -10.36
N TYR A 258 7.41 -1.36 -10.16
CA TYR A 258 8.64 -0.83 -9.62
C TYR A 258 8.82 -1.10 -8.13
N VAL A 259 7.80 -1.04 -7.28
CA VAL A 259 7.97 -1.22 -5.83
C VAL A 259 7.98 -2.70 -5.46
N ILE A 260 7.07 -3.48 -6.03
CA ILE A 260 6.82 -4.86 -5.62
C ILE A 260 7.38 -5.83 -6.66
N ALA A 261 6.92 -5.76 -7.92
CA ALA A 261 7.11 -6.86 -8.85
C ALA A 261 8.58 -7.10 -9.21
N ASP A 262 9.31 -6.03 -9.55
CA ASP A 262 10.73 -6.06 -9.94
C ASP A 262 11.58 -6.92 -8.99
N ARG A 263 11.34 -6.81 -7.68
CA ARG A 263 12.12 -7.53 -6.66
C ARG A 263 11.45 -8.74 -6.07
N MET A 264 10.13 -8.81 -6.06
CA MET A 264 9.42 -9.79 -5.24
C MET A 264 8.68 -10.83 -6.06
N THR A 265 8.33 -10.55 -7.33
CA THR A 265 7.43 -11.42 -8.12
C THR A 265 7.88 -11.65 -9.57
N SER A 266 8.84 -10.87 -10.08
CA SER A 266 9.38 -10.99 -11.46
C SER A 266 10.07 -12.32 -11.75
N ARG A 267 10.45 -13.05 -10.70
CA ARG A 267 11.00 -14.41 -10.76
C ARG A 267 10.30 -15.26 -9.70
N PRO A 268 10.21 -16.58 -9.89
CA PRO A 268 9.65 -17.48 -8.88
C PRO A 268 10.36 -17.29 -7.53
N MET A 269 9.68 -16.64 -6.60
CA MET A 269 10.16 -16.33 -5.26
C MET A 269 8.96 -16.43 -4.31
N CYS A 270 9.26 -16.84 -3.09
CA CYS A 270 8.29 -16.92 -2.03
C CYS A 270 8.77 -16.09 -0.84
N TRP A 271 7.82 -15.49 -0.14
CA TRP A 271 8.09 -14.58 0.96
C TRP A 271 7.24 -14.93 2.17
N SER A 272 7.86 -14.89 3.36
CA SER A 272 7.10 -14.80 4.59
C SER A 272 6.41 -13.42 4.67
N THR A 273 5.37 -13.30 5.49
CA THR A 273 4.66 -12.02 5.69
C THR A 273 5.62 -10.92 6.16
N VAL A 274 6.46 -11.21 7.16
CA VAL A 274 7.47 -10.29 7.69
C VAL A 274 8.47 -9.88 6.62
N GLY A 275 8.98 -10.85 5.84
CA GLY A 275 9.96 -10.58 4.79
C GLY A 275 9.39 -9.71 3.68
N ALA A 276 8.15 -9.98 3.27
CA ALA A 276 7.46 -9.18 2.27
C ALA A 276 7.19 -7.76 2.76
N ASN A 277 6.62 -7.62 3.95
CA ASN A 277 6.31 -6.33 4.55
C ASN A 277 7.56 -5.45 4.67
N ASN A 278 8.63 -5.99 5.27
CA ASN A 278 9.87 -5.25 5.46
C ASN A 278 10.54 -4.89 4.14
N MET A 279 10.52 -5.79 3.14
CA MET A 279 11.09 -5.51 1.83
C MET A 279 10.36 -4.37 1.13
N ILE A 280 9.01 -4.35 1.18
CA ILE A 280 8.20 -3.25 0.65
C ILE A 280 8.58 -1.94 1.35
N HIS A 281 8.59 -1.92 2.69
CA HIS A 281 8.95 -0.72 3.45
C HIS A 281 10.36 -0.20 3.11
N TRP A 282 11.36 -1.07 3.04
CA TRP A 282 12.72 -0.66 2.68
C TRP A 282 12.83 -0.08 1.27
N ARG A 283 12.10 -0.65 0.30
CA ARG A 283 12.03 -0.09 -1.06
C ARG A 283 11.34 1.27 -1.05
N ILE A 284 10.24 1.41 -0.32
CA ILE A 284 9.47 2.66 -0.24
C ILE A 284 10.27 3.78 0.42
N LEU A 285 10.98 3.50 1.52
CA LEU A 285 11.85 4.47 2.16
C LEU A 285 12.88 5.04 1.19
N LYS A 286 13.49 4.18 0.38
CA LYS A 286 14.44 4.61 -0.67
C LYS A 286 13.77 5.47 -1.74
N ILE A 287 12.55 5.12 -2.14
CA ILE A 287 11.75 5.88 -3.12
C ILE A 287 11.39 7.25 -2.59
N ASN A 288 11.10 7.35 -1.29
CA ASN A 288 10.80 8.59 -0.59
C ASN A 288 12.06 9.38 -0.20
N GLY A 289 13.27 8.88 -0.54
CA GLY A 289 14.54 9.56 -0.27
C GLY A 289 15.08 9.41 1.15
N VAL A 290 14.49 8.52 1.97
CA VAL A 290 14.92 8.30 3.35
C VAL A 290 16.26 7.57 3.40
N ASN A 291 17.16 8.03 4.27
CA ASN A 291 18.44 7.39 4.49
C ASN A 291 18.27 6.12 5.36
N ILE A 292 18.54 4.94 4.78
CA ILE A 292 18.37 3.65 5.48
C ILE A 292 19.17 3.56 6.79
N LEU A 293 20.38 4.15 6.86
CA LEU A 293 21.15 4.13 8.11
C LEU A 293 20.52 5.00 9.20
N ALA A 294 19.99 6.17 8.82
CA ALA A 294 19.26 7.03 9.75
C ALA A 294 18.01 6.31 10.28
N GLU A 295 17.26 5.66 9.39
CA GLU A 295 16.08 4.89 9.75
C GLU A 295 16.40 3.71 10.69
N ILE A 296 17.44 2.93 10.39
CA ILE A 296 17.91 1.86 11.29
C ILE A 296 18.22 2.40 12.69
N ARG A 297 18.90 3.55 12.77
CA ARG A 297 19.22 4.19 14.06
C ARG A 297 17.97 4.63 14.79
N ARG A 298 17.01 5.23 14.07
CA ARG A 298 15.72 5.64 14.62
C ARG A 298 14.96 4.44 15.21
N GLN A 299 14.86 3.33 14.48
CA GLN A 299 14.20 2.11 14.96
C GLN A 299 14.91 1.53 16.20
N ARG A 300 16.24 1.47 16.22
CA ARG A 300 16.98 1.01 17.41
C ARG A 300 16.76 1.91 18.62
N GLN A 301 16.72 3.23 18.42
CA GLN A 301 16.43 4.18 19.49
C GLN A 301 15.00 4.01 20.01
N ALA A 302 14.02 3.82 19.12
CA ALA A 302 12.63 3.57 19.49
C ALA A 302 12.51 2.28 20.31
N GLN A 303 13.14 1.18 19.86
CA GLN A 303 13.18 -0.09 20.60
C GLN A 303 13.78 0.07 22.00
N HIS A 304 14.91 0.77 22.11
CA HIS A 304 15.56 1.05 23.40
C HIS A 304 14.68 1.88 24.34
N ASN A 305 14.00 2.90 23.81
CA ASN A 305 13.09 3.72 24.60
C ASN A 305 11.89 2.89 25.08
N THR A 306 11.30 2.06 24.22
CA THR A 306 10.20 1.16 24.60
C THR A 306 10.61 0.15 25.66
N GLN A 307 11.82 -0.42 25.56
CA GLN A 307 12.35 -1.32 26.59
C GLN A 307 12.47 -0.62 27.94
N LYS A 308 13.03 0.59 27.96
CA LYS A 308 13.13 1.41 29.19
C LYS A 308 11.76 1.72 29.79
N ILE A 309 10.78 2.09 28.98
CA ILE A 309 9.41 2.35 29.44
C ILE A 309 8.83 1.06 30.06
N THR A 310 9.01 -0.08 29.39
CA THR A 310 8.53 -1.38 29.89
C THR A 310 9.16 -1.74 31.23
N GLU A 311 10.48 -1.59 31.37
CA GLU A 311 11.22 -1.84 32.63
C GLU A 311 10.75 -0.90 33.76
N LEU A 312 10.45 0.37 33.43
CA LEU A 312 9.90 1.34 34.38
C LEU A 312 8.49 0.96 34.81
N ASP A 313 7.60 0.59 33.87
CA ASP A 313 6.25 0.11 34.16
C ASP A 313 6.28 -1.10 35.10
N GLU A 314 7.14 -2.09 34.82
CA GLU A 314 7.33 -3.27 35.68
C GLU A 314 7.88 -2.92 37.07
N ARG A 315 8.68 -1.86 37.19
CA ARG A 315 9.20 -1.39 38.48
C ARG A 315 8.11 -0.68 39.29
N VAL A 316 7.30 0.17 38.65
CA VAL A 316 6.17 0.87 39.29
C VAL A 316 5.14 -0.15 39.79
N LEU A 317 4.77 -1.12 38.95
CA LEU A 317 3.81 -2.17 39.31
C LEU A 317 4.28 -3.02 40.52
N ARG A 318 5.59 -3.25 40.66
CA ARG A 318 6.16 -3.95 41.83
C ARG A 318 6.14 -3.11 43.11
N GLN A 319 6.19 -1.78 43.00
CA GLN A 319 6.26 -0.88 44.16
C GLN A 319 4.90 -0.44 44.69
N VAL A 320 3.83 -0.64 43.94
CA VAL A 320 2.47 -0.26 44.36
C VAL A 320 1.47 -1.44 44.25
N PRO A 321 1.61 -2.50 45.07
CA PRO A 321 0.73 -3.67 44.99
C PRO A 321 -0.74 -3.34 45.31
N GLU A 322 -0.99 -2.36 46.19
CA GLU A 322 -2.34 -2.02 46.69
C GLU A 322 -3.20 -1.22 45.69
N PHE A 323 -2.60 -0.56 44.69
CA PHE A 323 -3.35 0.24 43.72
C PHE A 323 -4.03 -0.63 42.65
N VAL A 324 -3.51 -1.84 42.42
CA VAL A 324 -4.05 -2.80 41.43
C VAL A 324 -5.29 -3.53 41.97
N SER A 325 -5.45 -3.64 43.29
CA SER A 325 -6.63 -4.29 43.89
C SER A 325 -7.90 -3.41 43.87
N HIS A 326 -7.76 -2.09 43.83
CA HIS A 326 -8.89 -1.15 43.86
C HIS A 326 -9.34 -0.67 42.46
N ILE A 327 -8.54 -0.88 41.42
CA ILE A 327 -8.88 -0.53 40.02
C ILE A 327 -9.23 -1.79 39.19
N GLY A 328 -9.70 -2.85 39.86
CA GLY A 328 -10.17 -4.07 39.20
C GLY A 328 -11.41 -3.90 38.30
N VAL A 329 -11.92 -2.67 38.09
CA VAL A 329 -13.16 -2.43 37.33
C VAL A 329 -13.03 -1.31 36.26
N PHE A 330 -11.97 -0.48 36.23
CA PHE A 330 -11.99 0.72 35.36
C PHE A 330 -10.75 1.04 34.49
N SER A 331 -9.68 0.25 34.44
CA SER A 331 -8.53 0.59 33.58
C SER A 331 -7.94 -0.59 32.80
N ALA A 332 -8.63 -1.01 31.74
CA ALA A 332 -7.99 -1.73 30.64
C ALA A 332 -7.20 -0.79 29.70
N SER A 333 -7.16 0.52 29.97
CA SER A 333 -6.61 1.55 29.08
C SER A 333 -5.48 2.41 29.66
N PHE A 334 -5.13 2.26 30.94
CA PHE A 334 -4.02 3.00 31.53
C PHE A 334 -2.97 2.02 32.06
N ILE A 335 -1.77 2.13 31.50
CA ILE A 335 -0.56 1.37 31.87
C ILE A 335 -0.63 -0.11 31.45
N ASN A 336 -0.77 -0.35 30.14
CA ASN A 336 -0.22 -1.56 29.56
C ASN A 336 0.43 -1.29 28.21
N HIS A 337 1.52 -0.52 28.23
CA HIS A 337 2.33 -0.29 27.02
C HIS A 337 2.96 -1.60 26.50
N SER A 338 3.07 -2.64 27.33
CA SER A 338 3.54 -3.97 26.92
C SER A 338 2.56 -4.69 25.96
N ALA A 339 1.24 -4.47 26.11
CA ALA A 339 0.22 -5.09 25.27
C ALA A 339 0.23 -4.54 23.83
N LEU A 340 0.57 -3.27 23.65
CA LEU A 340 0.78 -2.65 22.33
C LEU A 340 2.00 -3.24 21.60
N PHE A 341 3.02 -3.69 22.33
CA PHE A 341 4.20 -4.31 21.75
C PHE A 341 3.99 -5.80 21.44
N ASN A 342 3.21 -6.52 22.27
CA ASN A 342 2.96 -7.95 22.09
C ASN A 342 1.85 -8.25 21.06
N GLN A 343 0.86 -7.37 20.86
CA GLN A 343 -0.11 -7.52 19.76
C GLN A 343 0.50 -7.29 18.36
N ILE A 344 1.66 -6.64 18.27
CA ILE A 344 2.43 -6.51 17.01
C ILE A 344 3.30 -7.75 16.77
N ASN A 345 3.69 -8.47 17.85
CA ASN A 345 4.62 -9.60 17.76
C ASN A 345 3.96 -11.00 17.75
N TYR A 346 2.67 -11.11 18.08
CA TYR A 346 1.94 -12.38 18.01
C TYR A 346 0.55 -12.18 17.40
N ASN A 347 0.48 -12.18 16.07
CA ASN A 347 -0.63 -12.65 15.23
C ASN A 347 -0.27 -12.41 13.75
N PHE A 348 0.62 -13.26 13.22
CA PHE A 348 0.88 -13.41 11.79
C PHE A 348 0.98 -14.88 11.41
#